data_AF-A0A8X6VLU5-F1
#
_entry.id   AF-A0A8X6VLU5-F1
#
_cell.length_a   1.000
_cell.length_b   1.000
_cell.length_c   1.000
_cell.angle_alpha   90.00
_cell.angle_beta   90.00
_cell.angle_gamma   90.00
#
_symmetry.space_group_name_H-M   'P 1'
#
loop_
_entity.id
_entity.type
_entity.pdbx_description
1 polymer ?
#
loop_
_entity_poly.entity_id
_entity_poly.type
_entity_poly.pdbx_seq_one_letter_code
_entity_poly.pdbx_strand_id
1 'polypeptide(L)'
;MVLTTSMVELLCNHIEENISSLFVCFGCLEGYENQLGHECMTYSNGQRISEYGDLAILNMDWDKLVADFVNRNIQMVNYMNEMFLNKLNMNVLIENAKQMYVARDSLLLL
;
A
#
# COMPACT_ATOMS: atom_id res chain seq x y z
N MET A 1 -21.99 -9.19 5.49
CA MET A 1 -21.10 -9.72 4.45
C MET A 1 -19.68 -9.51 4.94
N VAL A 2 -18.88 -10.57 5.02
CA VAL A 2 -17.47 -10.49 5.40
C VAL A 2 -16.67 -10.74 4.13
N LEU A 3 -15.86 -9.77 3.73
CA LEU A 3 -14.95 -9.90 2.59
C LEU A 3 -13.80 -10.84 2.96
N THR A 4 -13.32 -11.62 2.00
CA THR A 4 -12.14 -12.48 2.16
C THR A 4 -10.87 -11.63 2.30
N THR A 5 -10.80 -10.52 1.56
CA THR A 5 -9.73 -9.53 1.69
C THR A 5 -10.33 -8.14 1.71
N SER A 6 -9.93 -7.32 2.69
CA SER A 6 -10.43 -5.96 2.80
C SER A 6 -9.83 -5.04 1.74
N MET A 7 -10.57 -4.01 1.32
CA MET A 7 -10.05 -2.99 0.40
C MET A 7 -8.85 -2.24 0.99
N VAL A 8 -8.83 -2.04 2.32
CA VAL A 8 -7.71 -1.38 3.02
C VAL A 8 -6.42 -2.19 2.87
N GLU A 9 -6.49 -3.51 3.02
CA GLU A 9 -5.32 -4.39 2.89
C GLU A 9 -4.78 -4.40 1.45
N LEU A 10 -5.67 -4.45 0.44
CA LEU A 10 -5.26 -4.37 -0.96
C LEU A 10 -4.65 -3.02 -1.30
N LEU A 11 -5.26 -1.92 -0.86
CA LEU A 11 -4.70 -0.58 -1.03
C LEU A 11 -3.32 -0.47 -0.38
N CYS A 12 -3.14 -1.01 0.82
CA CYS A 12 -1.86 -1.02 1.52
C CYS A 12 -0.78 -1.74 0.70
N ASN A 13 -1.11 -2.91 0.15
CA ASN A 13 -0.16 -3.67 -0.68
C ASN A 13 0.17 -2.93 -1.99
N HIS A 14 -0.81 -2.33 -2.66
CA HIS A 14 -0.57 -1.53 -3.87
C HIS A 14 0.23 -0.25 -3.58
N ILE A 15 -0.02 0.41 -2.45
CA ILE A 15 0.81 1.54 -1.98
C ILE A 15 2.26 1.09 -1.77
N GLU A 16 2.48 -0.05 -1.12
CA GLU A 16 3.82 -0.60 -0.89
C GLU A 16 4.54 -0.94 -2.20
N GLU A 17 3.86 -1.61 -3.14
CA GLU A 17 4.39 -1.92 -4.47
C GLU A 17 4.82 -0.64 -5.21
N ASN A 18 3.97 0.39 -5.18
CA ASN A 18 4.23 1.66 -5.87
C ASN A 18 5.30 2.52 -5.17
N ILE A 19 5.32 2.55 -3.84
CA ILE A 19 6.41 3.20 -3.10
C ILE A 19 7.72 2.50 -3.45
N SER A 20 7.76 1.17 -3.47
CA SER A 20 8.97 0.41 -3.78
C SER A 20 9.47 0.64 -5.21
N SER A 21 8.58 0.91 -6.18
CA SER A 21 8.97 1.22 -7.55
C SER A 21 9.46 2.67 -7.74
N LEU A 22 8.98 3.60 -6.90
CA LEU A 22 9.41 5.00 -6.90
C LEU A 22 10.66 5.24 -6.05
N PHE A 23 10.88 4.39 -5.04
CA PHE A 23 11.94 4.55 -4.08
C PHE A 23 13.32 4.33 -4.71
N VAL A 24 14.18 5.35 -4.63
CA VAL A 24 15.57 5.29 -5.09
C VAL A 24 16.49 5.33 -3.88
N CYS A 25 17.32 4.31 -3.73
CA CYS A 25 18.38 4.31 -2.73
C CYS A 25 19.67 4.87 -3.32
N PHE A 26 20.07 6.07 -2.89
CA PHE A 26 21.29 6.69 -3.37
C PHE A 26 22.53 5.93 -2.92
N GLY A 27 22.54 5.35 -1.71
CA GLY A 27 23.65 4.50 -1.29
C GLY A 27 23.87 3.30 -2.21
N CYS A 28 22.78 2.68 -2.71
CA CYS A 28 22.87 1.62 -3.71
C CYS A 28 23.31 2.16 -5.09
N LEU A 29 22.86 3.35 -5.48
CA LEU A 29 23.17 3.96 -6.78
C LEU A 29 24.64 4.40 -6.88
N GLU A 30 25.18 4.99 -5.81
CA GLU A 30 26.57 5.43 -5.71
C GLU A 30 27.53 4.27 -5.38
N GLY A 31 27.01 3.08 -5.07
CA GLY A 31 27.81 1.89 -4.81
C GLY A 31 28.56 1.93 -3.49
N TYR A 32 28.01 2.56 -2.45
CA TYR A 32 28.63 2.56 -1.14
C TYR A 32 28.67 1.15 -0.52
N GLU A 33 29.79 0.80 0.11
CA GLU A 33 29.99 -0.54 0.68
C GLU A 33 29.17 -0.75 1.96
N ASN A 34 28.92 0.32 2.73
CA ASN A 34 28.20 0.22 3.99
C ASN A 34 26.68 0.28 3.80
N GLN A 35 26.08 -0.87 3.54
CA GLN A 35 24.63 -1.01 3.34
C GLN A 35 23.80 -0.57 4.55
N LEU A 36 24.35 -0.59 5.78
CA LEU A 36 23.61 -0.15 6.97
C LEU A 36 23.32 1.36 6.96
N GLY A 37 24.06 2.13 6.18
CA GLY A 37 23.80 3.57 5.98
C GLY A 37 22.84 3.86 4.82
N HIS A 38 22.39 2.85 4.08
CA HIS A 38 21.60 3.05 2.87
C HIS A 38 20.16 3.44 3.23
N GLU A 39 19.55 4.28 2.40
CA GLU A 39 18.15 4.68 2.57
C GLU A 39 17.23 3.45 2.53
N CYS A 40 17.52 2.46 1.68
CA CYS A 40 16.72 1.23 1.60
C CYS A 40 16.68 0.42 2.91
N MET A 41 17.68 0.59 3.77
CA MET A 41 17.80 -0.08 5.06
C MET A 41 17.33 0.78 6.23
N THR A 42 17.51 2.10 6.12
CA THR A 42 17.32 3.03 7.25
C THR A 42 15.97 3.74 7.22
N TYR A 43 15.35 3.90 6.05
CA TYR A 43 14.07 4.57 5.93
C TYR A 43 12.94 3.70 6.45
N SER A 44 12.23 4.22 7.45
CA SER A 44 10.97 3.66 7.93
C SER A 44 9.86 3.79 6.87
N ASN A 45 8.85 2.94 6.93
CA ASN A 45 7.61 3.10 6.15
C ASN A 45 6.98 4.48 6.39
N GLY A 46 7.09 5.04 7.59
CA GLY A 46 6.69 6.42 7.88
C GLY A 46 7.41 7.47 7.02
N GLN A 47 8.72 7.34 6.85
CA GLN A 47 9.50 8.23 5.97
C GLN A 47 9.16 7.99 4.51
N ARG A 48 9.09 6.72 4.08
CA ARG A 48 8.77 6.35 2.70
C ARG A 48 7.40 6.88 2.27
N ILE A 49 6.39 6.77 3.12
CA ILE A 49 5.05 7.26 2.79
C ILE A 49 4.97 8.79 2.80
N SER A 50 5.77 9.45 3.66
CA SER A 50 5.87 10.92 3.66
C SER A 50 6.51 11.44 2.38
N GLU A 51 7.50 10.73 1.82
CA GLU A 51 8.20 11.18 0.61
C GLU A 51 7.50 10.76 -0.68
N TYR A 52 7.03 9.51 -0.75
CA TYR A 52 6.54 8.91 -1.99
C TYR A 52 5.03 8.61 -1.98
N GLY A 53 4.35 8.73 -0.84
CA GLY A 53 2.98 8.22 -0.68
C GLY A 53 1.96 8.84 -1.64
N ASP A 54 2.01 10.16 -1.83
CA ASP A 54 1.06 10.82 -2.74
C ASP A 54 1.35 10.47 -4.20
N LEU A 55 2.62 10.36 -4.60
CA LEU A 55 3.00 9.88 -5.93
C LEU A 55 2.61 8.42 -6.14
N ALA A 56 2.78 7.57 -5.14
CA ALA A 56 2.41 6.16 -5.19
C ALA A 56 0.91 5.96 -5.39
N ILE A 57 0.08 6.84 -4.80
CA ILE A 57 -1.38 6.83 -5.00
C ILE A 57 -1.75 7.40 -6.37
N LEU A 58 -1.11 8.50 -6.79
CA LEU A 58 -1.36 9.10 -8.11
C LEU A 58 -1.01 8.14 -9.25
N ASN A 59 0.07 7.38 -9.11
CA ASN A 59 0.53 6.39 -10.09
C ASN A 59 -0.12 5.00 -9.92
N MET A 60 -1.15 4.88 -9.08
CA MET A 60 -1.81 3.60 -8.85
C MET A 60 -2.56 3.12 -10.09
N ASP A 61 -2.32 1.85 -10.45
CA ASP A 61 -3.13 1.15 -11.44
C ASP A 61 -4.46 0.75 -10.78
N TRP A 62 -5.43 1.66 -10.88
CA TRP A 62 -6.77 1.48 -10.31
C TRP A 62 -7.52 0.31 -10.92
N ASP A 63 -7.29 0.00 -12.20
CA ASP A 63 -7.92 -1.13 -12.88
C ASP A 63 -7.38 -2.45 -12.30
N LYS A 64 -6.07 -2.53 -12.08
CA LYS A 64 -5.44 -3.67 -11.40
C LYS A 64 -5.96 -3.82 -9.96
N LEU A 65 -6.06 -2.72 -9.19
CA LEU A 65 -6.61 -2.75 -7.83
C LEU A 65 -8.04 -3.29 -7.80
N VAL A 66 -8.90 -2.81 -8.70
CA VAL A 66 -10.30 -3.26 -8.81
C VAL A 66 -10.35 -4.74 -9.22
N ALA A 67 -9.54 -5.16 -10.18
CA ALA A 67 -9.45 -6.55 -10.59
C ALA A 67 -9.01 -7.46 -9.44
N ASP A 68 -7.98 -7.07 -8.67
CA ASP A 68 -7.52 -7.80 -7.49
C ASP A 68 -8.61 -7.90 -6.42
N PHE A 69 -9.34 -6.81 -6.17
CA PHE A 69 -10.44 -6.80 -5.22
C PHE A 69 -11.55 -7.77 -5.61
N VAL A 70 -11.97 -7.75 -6.88
CA VAL A 70 -12.99 -8.65 -7.42
C VAL A 70 -12.52 -10.10 -7.36
N ASN A 71 -11.28 -10.38 -7.79
CA ASN A 71 -10.72 -11.73 -7.82
C ASN A 71 -10.62 -12.33 -6.42
N ARG A 72 -10.11 -11.58 -5.43
CA ARG A 72 -9.97 -12.05 -4.06
C ARG A 72 -11.31 -12.22 -3.34
N ASN A 73 -12.34 -11.51 -3.78
CA ASN A 73 -13.67 -11.57 -3.18
C ASN A 73 -14.71 -12.24 -4.09
N ILE A 74 -14.31 -12.98 -5.12
CA ILE A 74 -15.20 -13.46 -6.19
C ILE A 74 -16.42 -14.24 -5.66
N GLN A 75 -16.24 -15.00 -4.58
CA GLN A 75 -17.30 -15.76 -3.92
C GLN A 75 -18.39 -14.85 -3.32
N MET A 76 -18.02 -13.62 -2.94
CA MET A 76 -18.88 -12.62 -2.31
C MET A 76 -19.34 -11.51 -3.26
N VAL A 77 -18.74 -11.39 -4.45
CA VAL A 77 -19.06 -10.32 -5.43
C VAL A 77 -20.54 -10.30 -5.78
N ASN A 78 -21.15 -11.47 -5.99
CA ASN A 78 -22.59 -11.58 -6.29
C ASN A 78 -23.51 -11.11 -5.15
N TYR A 79 -22.96 -10.94 -3.94
CA TYR A 79 -23.68 -10.47 -2.76
C TYR A 79 -23.35 -9.01 -2.42
N MET A 80 -22.43 -8.38 -3.15
CA MET A 80 -22.17 -6.95 -3.03
C MET A 80 -23.30 -6.17 -3.69
N ASN A 81 -23.94 -5.29 -2.91
CA ASN A 81 -24.97 -4.40 -3.42
C ASN A 81 -24.47 -2.96 -3.50
N GLU A 82 -25.18 -2.14 -4.27
CA GLU A 82 -24.87 -0.73 -4.46
C GLU A 82 -24.80 0.03 -3.13
N MET A 83 -25.65 -0.30 -2.15
CA MET A 83 -25.65 0.34 -0.83
C MET A 83 -24.34 0.10 -0.07
N PHE A 84 -23.72 -1.06 -0.21
CA PHE A 84 -22.41 -1.35 0.36
C PHE A 84 -21.33 -0.55 -0.37
N LEU A 85 -21.34 -0.55 -1.70
CA LEU A 85 -20.35 0.18 -2.52
C LEU A 85 -20.41 1.69 -2.27
N ASN A 86 -21.62 2.26 -2.14
CA ASN A 86 -21.82 3.69 -1.85
C ASN A 86 -21.33 4.10 -0.45
N LYS A 87 -21.08 3.15 0.45
CA LYS A 87 -20.48 3.42 1.76
C LYS A 87 -18.95 3.39 1.74
N LEU A 88 -18.33 2.95 0.64
CA LEU A 88 -16.89 2.98 0.49
C LEU A 88 -16.44 4.42 0.28
N ASN A 89 -15.77 4.98 1.28
CA ASN A 89 -15.14 6.28 1.19
C ASN A 89 -13.66 6.09 0.87
N MET A 90 -13.27 6.37 -0.37
CA MET A 90 -11.89 6.16 -0.83
C MET A 90 -10.86 6.96 -0.02
N ASN A 91 -11.17 8.19 0.40
CA ASN A 91 -10.24 8.98 1.22
C ASN A 91 -9.97 8.31 2.56
N VAL A 92 -11.01 7.78 3.22
CA VAL A 92 -10.87 7.04 4.47
C VAL A 92 -10.12 5.72 4.25
N LEU A 93 -10.42 5.01 3.16
CA LEU A 93 -9.76 3.74 2.84
C LEU A 93 -8.27 3.93 2.57
N ILE A 94 -7.90 4.96 1.80
CA ILE A 94 -6.51 5.32 1.53
C ILE A 94 -5.82 5.69 2.84
N GLU A 95 -6.43 6.52 3.68
CA GLU A 95 -5.79 6.92 4.93
C GLU A 95 -5.57 5.74 5.89
N ASN A 96 -6.56 4.84 6.00
CA ASN A 96 -6.41 3.61 6.74
C ASN A 96 -5.30 2.70 6.16
N ALA A 97 -5.15 2.67 4.83
CA ALA A 97 -4.10 1.92 4.17
C ALA A 97 -2.72 2.52 4.43
N LYS A 98 -2.58 3.86 4.40
CA LYS A 98 -1.34 4.57 4.79
C LYS A 98 -0.97 4.23 6.24
N GLN A 99 -1.93 4.30 7.16
CA GLN A 99 -1.71 3.94 8.57
C GLN A 99 -1.30 2.48 8.75
N MET A 100 -1.95 1.56 8.03
CA MET A 100 -1.58 0.15 8.04
C MET A 100 -0.16 -0.08 7.52
N TYR A 101 0.25 0.60 6.47
CA TYR A 101 1.60 0.52 5.92
C TYR A 101 2.65 0.99 6.94
N VAL A 102 2.44 2.13 7.58
CA VAL A 102 3.34 2.64 8.63
C VAL A 102 3.41 1.68 9.82
N ALA A 103 2.28 1.09 10.22
CA ALA A 103 2.24 0.14 11.32
C ALA A 103 3.04 -1.16 11.05
N ARG A 104 3.36 -1.48 9.79
CA ARG A 104 4.20 -2.65 9.45
C ARG A 104 5.65 -2.51 9.91
N ASP A 105 6.17 -1.29 10.07
CA ASP A 105 7.51 -1.09 10.67
C ASP A 105 7.59 -1.68 12.07
N SER A 106 6.54 -1.48 12.88
CA SER A 106 6.46 -1.96 14.26
C SER A 106 6.40 -3.49 14.36
N LEU A 107 5.96 -4.17 13.31
CA LEU A 107 5.91 -5.64 13.24
C LEU A 107 7.28 -6.27 12.89
N LEU A 108 8.23 -5.49 12.36
CA LEU A 108 9.59 -5.94 12.08
C LEU A 108 10.52 -5.86 13.31
N LEU A 109 10.04 -5.26 14.41
CA LEU A 109 10.77 -5.07 15.67
C LEU A 109 10.35 -6.04 16.79
N LEU A 110 9.44 -6.99 16.51
CA LEU A 110 8.97 -8.06 17.41
C LEU A 110 9.44 -9.43 16.90
#